data_AF-A0A3L8PP39-F1
#
_entry.id   AF-A0A3L8PP39-F1
#
_cell.length_a   1.000
_cell.length_b   1.000
_cell.length_c   1.000
_cell.angle_alpha   90.00
_cell.angle_beta   90.00
_cell.angle_gamma   90.00
#
_symmetry.space_group_name_H-M   'P 1'
#
loop_
_entity.id
_entity.type
_entity.pdbx_description
1 polymer ?
#
loop_
_entity_poly.entity_id
_entity_poly.type
_entity_poly.pdbx_seq_one_letter_code
_entity_poly.pdbx_strand_id
1 'polypeptide(L)'
;MAEDRIQASVTDELESLDRVRRRVTAVGFLAIAIHAVIALPLLAQYVAEDGKNPEAVLMLVLTAFAGMLTAAVTRVILGRSPFSVLWLAVGLLPAAIGIYLTWWAPFTLH
;
A
#
# COMPACT_ATOMS: atom_id res chain seq x y z
N MET A 1 -31.75 17.56 -29.39
CA MET A 1 -32.61 16.62 -28.62
C MET A 1 -32.15 15.16 -28.75
N ALA A 2 -32.10 14.55 -29.94
CA ALA A 2 -31.59 13.18 -30.08
C ALA A 2 -30.06 13.09 -29.94
N GLU A 3 -29.35 14.03 -30.57
CA GLU A 3 -27.88 14.16 -30.49
C GLU A 3 -27.39 14.44 -29.06
N ASP A 4 -28.05 15.34 -28.34
CA ASP A 4 -27.73 15.63 -26.92
C ASP A 4 -27.85 14.39 -26.01
N ARG A 5 -28.83 13.51 -26.27
CA ARG A 5 -29.01 12.26 -25.50
C ARG A 5 -27.91 11.25 -25.80
N ILE A 6 -27.48 11.14 -27.05
CA ILE A 6 -26.37 10.28 -27.45
C ILE A 6 -25.07 10.79 -26.80
N GLN A 7 -24.83 12.10 -26.85
CA GLN A 7 -23.65 12.70 -26.24
C GLN A 7 -23.61 12.47 -24.72
N ALA A 8 -24.73 12.67 -24.02
CA ALA A 8 -24.85 12.37 -22.59
C ALA A 8 -24.57 10.89 -22.28
N SER A 9 -25.12 9.95 -23.07
CA SER A 9 -24.85 8.51 -22.86
C SER A 9 -23.37 8.15 -23.06
N VAL A 10 -22.70 8.76 -24.04
CA VAL A 10 -21.27 8.53 -24.30
C VAL A 10 -20.43 9.09 -23.17
N THR A 11 -20.75 10.28 -22.65
CA THR A 11 -20.00 10.84 -21.51
C THR A 11 -20.15 10.00 -20.25
N ASP A 12 -21.35 9.50 -19.97
CA ASP A 12 -21.63 8.65 -18.80
C ASP A 12 -20.89 7.32 -18.92
N GLU A 13 -20.85 6.73 -20.12
CA GLU A 13 -20.12 5.49 -20.37
C GLU A 13 -18.61 5.68 -20.16
N LEU A 14 -18.02 6.75 -20.69
CA LEU A 14 -16.61 7.07 -20.50
C LEU A 14 -16.26 7.28 -19.03
N GLU A 15 -17.11 7.96 -18.25
CA GLU A 15 -16.90 8.13 -16.81
C GLU A 15 -16.94 6.78 -16.07
N SER A 16 -17.87 5.91 -16.45
CA SER A 16 -17.97 4.57 -15.86
C SER A 16 -16.72 3.72 -16.14
N LEU A 17 -16.18 3.80 -17.37
CA LEU A 17 -14.97 3.09 -17.77
C LEU A 17 -13.73 3.63 -17.04
N ASP A 18 -13.59 4.95 -16.89
CA ASP A 18 -12.48 5.53 -16.12
C ASP A 18 -12.51 5.07 -14.66
N ARG A 19 -13.71 5.00 -14.07
CA ARG A 19 -13.89 4.52 -12.69
C ARG A 19 -13.44 3.06 -12.53
N VAL A 20 -13.79 2.19 -13.47
CA VAL A 20 -13.37 0.78 -13.46
C VAL A 20 -11.86 0.68 -13.69
N ARG A 21 -11.33 1.38 -14.68
CA ARG A 21 -9.90 1.42 -15.00
C ARG A 21 -9.07 1.79 -13.77
N ARG A 22 -9.42 2.89 -13.08
CA ARG A 22 -8.74 3.33 -11.85
C ARG A 22 -8.75 2.27 -10.76
N ARG A 23 -9.87 1.59 -10.55
CA ARG A 23 -9.97 0.52 -9.54
C ARG A 23 -9.11 -0.69 -9.91
N VAL A 24 -9.15 -1.12 -11.16
CA VAL A 24 -8.33 -2.23 -11.66
C VAL A 24 -6.84 -1.89 -11.52
N THR A 25 -6.44 -0.68 -11.91
CA THR A 25 -5.06 -0.20 -11.72
C THR A 25 -4.67 -0.16 -10.24
N ALA A 26 -5.56 0.31 -9.36
CA ALA A 26 -5.28 0.37 -7.92
C ALA A 26 -5.10 -1.03 -7.31
N VAL A 27 -5.95 -1.98 -7.70
CA VAL A 27 -5.86 -3.38 -7.25
C VAL A 27 -4.57 -4.02 -7.77
N GLY A 28 -4.24 -3.86 -9.06
CA GLY A 28 -3.01 -4.38 -9.64
C GLY A 28 -1.76 -3.80 -8.99
N PHE A 29 -1.76 -2.48 -8.73
CA PHE A 29 -0.68 -1.82 -7.99
C PHE A 29 -0.53 -2.39 -6.57
N LEU A 30 -1.63 -2.50 -5.83
CA LEU A 30 -1.61 -3.05 -4.46
C LEU A 30 -1.09 -4.49 -4.43
N ALA A 31 -1.53 -5.34 -5.36
CA ALA A 31 -1.07 -6.71 -5.45
C ALA A 31 0.45 -6.79 -5.56
N ILE A 32 1.07 -5.91 -6.35
CA ILE A 32 2.54 -5.86 -6.51
C ILE A 32 3.20 -5.23 -5.27
N ALA A 33 2.72 -4.06 -4.84
CA ALA A 33 3.33 -3.28 -3.77
C ALA A 33 3.34 -4.02 -2.42
N ILE A 34 2.29 -4.79 -2.12
CA ILE A 34 2.19 -5.56 -0.89
C ILE A 34 3.34 -6.55 -0.73
N HIS A 35 3.83 -7.17 -1.81
CA HIS A 35 4.96 -8.11 -1.75
C HIS A 35 6.21 -7.42 -1.20
N ALA A 36 6.53 -6.23 -1.70
CA ALA A 36 7.68 -5.46 -1.26
C ALA A 36 7.52 -4.98 0.20
N VAL A 37 6.31 -4.54 0.57
CA VAL A 37 6.04 -4.01 1.91
C VAL A 37 6.03 -5.11 2.99
N ILE A 38 5.55 -6.32 2.68
CA ILE A 38 5.52 -7.44 3.64
C ILE A 38 6.87 -8.12 3.77
N ALA A 39 7.68 -8.17 2.71
CA ALA A 39 8.99 -8.81 2.77
C ALA A 39 9.94 -8.14 3.78
N LEU A 40 9.96 -6.80 3.84
CA LEU A 40 10.90 -6.05 4.68
C LEU A 40 10.77 -6.33 6.19
N PRO A 41 9.56 -6.37 6.80
CA PRO A 41 9.39 -6.80 8.19
C PRO A 41 9.91 -8.20 8.51
N LEU A 42 9.73 -9.14 7.58
CA LEU A 42 10.19 -10.52 7.76
C LEU A 42 11.72 -10.58 7.74
N LEU A 43 12.36 -9.85 6.81
CA LEU A 43 13.81 -9.71 6.82
C LEU A 43 14.32 -8.98 8.08
N ALA A 44 13.58 -7.97 8.57
CA ALA A 44 13.96 -7.24 9.78
C ALA A 44 14.04 -8.18 10.98
N GLN A 45 13.07 -9.07 11.13
CA GLN A 45 13.08 -10.10 12.17
C GLN A 45 14.29 -11.03 12.02
N TYR A 46 14.52 -11.59 10.83
CA TYR A 46 15.65 -12.50 10.58
C TYR A 46 17.00 -11.87 10.94
N VAL A 47 17.17 -10.60 10.58
CA VAL A 47 18.41 -9.86 10.85
C VAL A 47 18.52 -9.49 12.34
N ALA A 48 17.41 -9.23 13.02
CA ALA A 48 17.40 -9.02 14.47
C ALA A 48 17.80 -10.30 15.25
N GLU A 49 17.35 -11.47 14.81
CA GLU A 49 17.72 -12.78 15.37
C GLU A 49 19.23 -13.05 15.25
N ASP A 50 19.86 -12.56 14.18
CA ASP A 50 21.32 -12.55 13.98
C ASP A 50 22.07 -11.50 14.85
N GLY A 51 21.37 -10.77 15.73
CA GLY A 51 21.94 -9.72 16.58
C GLY A 51 22.17 -8.37 15.88
N LYS A 52 21.80 -8.24 14.60
CA LYS A 52 21.97 -7.04 13.76
C LYS A 52 20.78 -6.08 13.91
N ASN A 53 20.57 -5.62 15.14
CA ASN A 53 19.46 -4.73 15.48
C ASN A 53 19.39 -3.42 14.67
N PRO A 54 20.51 -2.72 14.36
CA PRO A 54 20.46 -1.50 13.54
C PRO A 54 19.86 -1.72 12.14
N GLU A 55 20.22 -2.84 11.50
CA GLU A 55 19.73 -3.22 10.19
C GLU A 55 18.24 -3.59 10.23
N ALA A 56 17.81 -4.29 11.28
CA ALA A 56 16.39 -4.57 11.52
C ALA A 56 15.57 -3.27 11.66
N VAL A 57 16.07 -2.30 12.43
CA VAL A 57 15.43 -0.99 12.58
C VAL A 57 15.34 -0.27 11.23
N LEU A 58 16.43 -0.27 10.43
CA LEU A 58 16.42 0.34 9.11
C LEU A 58 15.36 -0.28 8.19
N MET A 59 15.25 -1.61 8.18
CA MET A 59 14.23 -2.31 7.38
C MET A 59 12.80 -1.93 7.79
N LEU A 60 12.53 -1.76 9.09
CA LEU A 60 11.22 -1.33 9.57
C LEU A 60 10.92 0.13 9.23
N VAL A 61 11.92 1.02 9.27
CA VAL A 61 11.77 2.40 8.79
C VAL A 61 11.45 2.43 7.30
N LEU A 62 12.17 1.65 6.49
CA LEU A 62 11.90 1.53 5.05
C LEU A 62 10.50 0.93 4.79
N THR A 63 10.07 -0.04 5.61
CA THR A 63 8.71 -0.58 5.56
C THR A 63 7.68 0.51 5.81
N ALA A 64 7.86 1.31 6.85
CA ALA A 64 6.93 2.39 7.20
C ALA A 64 6.80 3.40 6.03
N PHE A 65 7.93 3.78 5.44
CA PHE A 65 7.96 4.68 4.30
C PHE A 65 7.27 4.06 3.07
N ALA A 66 7.60 2.81 2.73
CA ALA A 66 7.02 2.10 1.61
C ALA A 66 5.50 1.90 1.77
N GLY A 67 5.04 1.60 2.98
CA GLY A 67 3.62 1.44 3.29
C GLY A 67 2.84 2.76 3.17
N MET A 68 3.39 3.87 3.69
CA MET A 68 2.80 5.21 3.49
C MET A 68 2.76 5.60 2.01
N LEU A 69 3.84 5.35 1.27
CA LEU A 69 3.90 5.63 -0.17
C LEU A 69 2.87 4.80 -0.94
N THR A 70 2.75 3.51 -0.61
CA THR A 70 1.74 2.62 -1.19
C THR A 70 0.34 3.18 -0.97
N ALA A 71 -0.01 3.55 0.27
CA ALA A 71 -1.30 4.14 0.59
C ALA A 71 -1.55 5.45 -0.19
N ALA A 72 -0.54 6.33 -0.28
CA ALA A 72 -0.63 7.57 -1.02
C ALA A 72 -0.85 7.34 -2.53
N VAL A 73 -0.07 6.45 -3.16
CA VAL A 73 -0.15 6.13 -4.59
C VAL A 73 -1.50 5.49 -4.92
N THR A 74 -1.97 4.52 -4.13
CA THR A 74 -3.31 3.93 -4.31
C THR A 74 -4.40 4.99 -4.31
N ARG A 75 -4.30 6.01 -3.44
CA ARG A 75 -5.27 7.11 -3.40
C ARG A 75 -5.20 8.01 -4.62
N VAL A 76 -3.99 8.33 -5.11
CA VAL A 76 -3.80 9.07 -6.37
C VAL A 76 -4.45 8.32 -7.54
N ILE A 77 -4.22 7.01 -7.65
CA ILE A 77 -4.84 6.18 -8.69
C ILE A 77 -6.37 6.25 -8.62
N LEU A 78 -6.93 6.17 -7.41
CA LEU A 78 -8.37 6.27 -7.16
C LEU A 78 -8.93 7.71 -7.27
N GLY A 79 -8.12 8.70 -7.66
CA GLY A 79 -8.55 10.10 -7.81
C GLY A 79 -8.86 10.80 -6.48
N ARG A 80 -8.25 10.36 -5.37
CA ARG A 80 -8.41 10.95 -4.04
C ARG A 80 -7.14 11.64 -3.56
N SER A 81 -7.27 12.59 -2.65
CA SER A 81 -6.11 13.28 -2.04
C SER A 81 -5.14 12.28 -1.38
N PRO A 82 -3.83 12.31 -1.68
CA PRO A 82 -2.84 11.37 -1.15
C PRO A 82 -2.58 11.53 0.35
N PHE A 83 -2.74 12.74 0.89
CA PHE A 83 -2.35 13.07 2.28
C PHE A 83 -3.46 12.83 3.31
N SER A 84 -4.27 11.79 3.11
CA SER A 84 -5.27 11.42 4.11
C SER A 84 -4.58 10.77 5.30
N VAL A 85 -4.56 11.47 6.44
CA VAL A 85 -3.93 11.01 7.69
C VAL A 85 -4.37 9.59 8.06
N LEU A 86 -5.68 9.29 7.97
CA LEU A 86 -6.22 7.96 8.26
C LEU A 86 -5.59 6.88 7.37
N TRP A 87 -5.43 7.13 6.07
CA TRP A 87 -4.88 6.14 5.15
C TRP A 87 -3.36 6.03 5.23
N LEU A 88 -2.66 7.13 5.52
CA LEU A 88 -1.23 7.09 5.83
C LEU A 88 -0.97 6.27 7.10
N ALA A 89 -1.82 6.42 8.12
CA ALA A 89 -1.76 5.59 9.33
C ALA A 89 -2.00 4.10 9.03
N VAL A 90 -2.95 3.77 8.14
CA VAL A 90 -3.13 2.39 7.65
C VAL A 90 -1.88 1.88 6.94
N GLY A 91 -1.20 2.74 6.17
CA GLY A 91 0.09 2.42 5.55
C GLY A 91 1.21 2.08 6.54
N LEU A 92 1.11 2.47 7.81
CA LEU A 92 2.08 2.14 8.85
C LEU A 92 1.84 0.76 9.48
N LEU A 93 0.70 0.12 9.23
CA LEU A 93 0.37 -1.18 9.82
C LEU A 93 1.44 -2.26 9.60
N PRO A 94 2.04 -2.43 8.40
CA PRO A 94 3.06 -3.45 8.19
C PRO A 94 4.32 -3.22 9.04
N ALA A 95 4.71 -1.97 9.25
CA ALA A 95 5.84 -1.63 10.12
C ALA A 95 5.50 -1.89 11.59
N ALA A 96 4.29 -1.53 12.04
CA ALA A 96 3.83 -1.83 13.40
C ALA A 96 3.78 -3.34 13.67
N ILE A 97 3.29 -4.13 12.71
CA ILE A 97 3.32 -5.59 12.75
C ILE A 97 4.78 -6.08 12.82
N GLY A 98 5.66 -5.57 11.95
CA GLY A 98 7.08 -5.92 11.97
C GLY A 98 7.76 -5.66 13.32
N ILE A 99 7.48 -4.52 13.95
CA ILE A 99 7.98 -4.21 15.30
C ILE A 99 7.47 -5.24 16.32
N TYR A 100 6.18 -5.53 16.30
CA TYR A 100 5.58 -6.52 17.21
C TYR A 100 6.22 -7.91 17.05
N LEU A 101 6.42 -8.35 15.80
CA LEU A 101 7.04 -9.64 15.49
C LEU A 101 8.52 -9.68 15.86
N THR A 102 9.26 -8.60 15.63
CA THR A 102 10.70 -8.58 15.87
C THR A 102 11.04 -8.61 17.37
N TRP A 103 10.27 -7.94 18.23
CA TRP A 103 10.64 -7.77 19.66
C TRP A 103 9.68 -8.40 20.66
N TRP A 104 8.40 -8.58 20.33
CA TRP A 104 7.39 -9.03 21.30
C TRP A 104 6.93 -10.46 21.08
N ALA A 105 6.72 -10.83 19.82
CA ALA A 105 6.31 -12.18 19.44
C ALA A 105 7.16 -12.70 18.28
N PRO A 106 8.49 -12.86 18.48
CA PRO A 106 9.34 -13.51 17.48
C PRO A 106 8.83 -14.93 17.28
N PHE A 107 8.32 -15.21 16.07
CA PHE A 107 8.00 -16.56 15.66
C PHE A 107 9.17 -17.11 14.85
N THR A 108 9.72 -18.23 15.26
CA THR A 108 10.85 -18.85 14.58
C THR A 108 10.40 -19.40 13.23
N LEU A 109 10.90 -18.82 12.15
CA LEU A 109 10.87 -19.46 10.83
C LEU A 109 11.97 -20.53 10.84
N HIS A 110 11.64 -21.74 11.30
CA HIS A 110 12.52 -22.91 11.25
C HIS A 110 12.79 -23.37 9.82
#